data_AF-A0A4Q3T0F0-F1
#
_entry.id   AF-A0A4Q3T0F0-F1
#
_cell.length_a   1.000
_cell.length_b   1.000
_cell.length_c   1.000
_cell.angle_alpha   90.00
_cell.angle_beta   90.00
_cell.angle_gamma   90.00
#
_symmetry.space_group_name_H-M   'P 1'
#
loop_
_entity.id
_entity.type
_entity.pdbx_description
1 polymer ?
#
loop_
_entity_poly.entity_id
_entity_poly.type
_entity_poly.pdbx_seq_one_letter_code
_entity_poly.pdbx_strand_id
1 'polypeptide(L)' 'RVGGVSPFGQKKVVPTVIDEAALSHDRVFINGGQRGLQARLAPADLVLALHAKVVALT' A
#
# COMPACT_ATOMS: atom_id res chain seq x y z
N ARG A 1 -5.55 -10.94 -12.81
CA ARG A 1 -4.14 -11.36 -12.55
C ARG A 1 -3.96 -11.33 -11.03
N VAL A 2 -3.95 -12.47 -10.35
CA VAL A 2 -3.94 -12.53 -8.87
C VAL A 2 -2.48 -12.63 -8.38
N GLY A 3 -2.13 -11.87 -7.33
CA GLY A 3 -0.83 -11.93 -6.65
C GLY A 3 0.25 -10.93 -7.09
N GLY A 4 -0.08 -9.97 -7.96
CA GLY A 4 0.86 -8.96 -8.48
C GLY A 4 0.29 -7.55 -8.50
N VAL A 5 -0.70 -7.25 -7.65
CA VAL A 5 -1.40 -5.97 -7.67
C VAL A 5 -0.66 -4.98 -6.78
N SER A 6 -0.08 -3.95 -7.40
CA SER A 6 0.47 -2.80 -6.68
C SER A 6 -0.64 -1.79 -6.36
N PRO A 7 -0.57 -1.08 -5.22
CA PRO A 7 -1.37 0.11 -5.02
C PRO A 7 -0.91 1.27 -5.91
N PHE A 8 0.32 1.25 -6.42
CA PHE A 8 0.85 2.26 -7.33
C PHE A 8 0.57 1.95 -8.80
N GLY A 9 0.49 3.01 -9.63
CA GLY A 9 0.43 2.89 -11.08
C GLY A 9 -0.83 2.17 -11.61
N GLN A 10 -1.90 2.14 -10.82
CA GLN A 10 -3.16 1.55 -11.27
C GLN A 10 -3.72 2.33 -12.47
N LYS A 11 -4.22 1.59 -13.48
CA LYS A 11 -4.84 2.20 -14.69
C LYS A 11 -6.03 3.10 -14.35
N LYS A 12 -6.75 2.79 -13.27
CA LYS A 12 -7.83 3.59 -12.72
C LYS A 12 -7.42 4.03 -11.31
N VAL A 13 -7.44 5.33 -11.06
CA VAL A 13 -7.28 5.85 -9.70
C VAL A 13 -8.55 5.54 -8.92
N VAL A 14 -8.37 4.85 -7.79
CA VAL A 14 -9.46 4.48 -6.88
C VAL A 14 -9.14 4.97 -5.47
N PRO A 15 -10.15 5.22 -4.62
CA PRO A 15 -9.91 5.49 -3.22
C PRO A 15 -9.06 4.39 -2.60
N THR A 16 -7.99 4.79 -1.92
CA THR A 16 -7.09 3.88 -1.23
C THR A 16 -7.27 4.04 0.26
N VAL A 17 -7.34 2.90 0.95
CA VAL A 17 -7.47 2.85 2.41
C VAL A 17 -6.37 1.95 2.94
N ILE A 18 -5.74 2.36 4.03
CA ILE A 18 -4.71 1.61 4.75
C ILE A 18 -5.22 1.36 6.16
N ASP A 19 -5.05 0.13 6.65
CA ASP A 19 -5.37 -0.23 8.02
C ASP A 19 -4.45 0.54 8.98
N GLU A 20 -5.01 1.16 10.03
CA GLU A 20 -4.26 1.89 11.03
C GLU A 20 -3.19 1.03 11.73
N ALA A 21 -3.42 -0.28 11.86
CA ALA A 21 -2.44 -1.21 12.42
C ALA A 21 -1.12 -1.23 11.61
N ALA A 22 -1.15 -0.88 10.31
CA ALA A 22 0.06 -0.78 9.50
C ALA A 22 1.01 0.33 10.00
N LEU A 23 0.48 1.38 10.64
CA LEU A 23 1.25 2.53 11.11
C LEU A 23 2.11 2.21 12.35
N SER A 24 1.83 1.13 13.07
CA SER A 24 2.67 0.72 14.22
C SER A 24 3.97 0.03 13.82
N HIS A 25 4.25 -0.12 12.52
CA HIS A 25 5.48 -0.73 12.02
C HIS A 25 6.44 0.31 11.44
N ASP A 26 7.74 0.13 11.66
CA ASP A 26 8.77 1.01 11.08
C ASP A 26 8.76 0.98 9.54
N ARG A 27 8.53 -0.20 8.97
CA ARG A 27 8.47 -0.45 7.52
C ARG A 27 7.46 -1.54 7.21
N VAL A 28 6.76 -1.39 6.10
CA VAL A 28 5.82 -2.39 5.54
C VAL A 28 6.27 -2.84 4.16
N PHE A 29 5.86 -4.04 3.76
CA PHE A 29 6.04 -4.56 2.41
C PHE A 29 4.72 -4.56 1.66
N ILE A 30 4.75 -4.08 0.42
CA ILE A 30 3.62 -4.16 -0.51
C ILE A 30 4.09 -4.79 -1.82
N ASN A 31 3.15 -5.31 -2.59
CA ASN A 31 3.47 -5.83 -3.92
C ASN A 31 3.90 -4.70 -4.87
N GLY A 32 4.97 -4.92 -5.61
CA GLY A 32 5.53 -3.91 -6.52
C GLY A 32 4.92 -3.89 -7.93
N GLY A 33 3.90 -4.70 -8.22
CA GLY A 33 3.22 -4.75 -9.52
C GLY A 33 3.68 -5.91 -10.42
N GLN A 34 4.64 -6.71 -9.95
CA GLN A 34 5.15 -7.89 -10.62
C GLN A 34 5.32 -9.03 -9.60
N ARG A 35 5.14 -10.27 -10.05
CA ARG A 35 5.43 -11.45 -9.22
C ARG A 35 6.90 -11.44 -8.78
N GLY A 36 7.12 -11.64 -7.48
CA GLY A 36 8.45 -11.61 -6.88
C GLY A 36 9.02 -10.23 -6.60
N LEU A 37 8.30 -9.15 -6.95
CA LEU A 37 8.72 -7.77 -6.65
C LEU A 37 7.94 -7.22 -5.45
N GLN A 38 8.67 -6.70 -4.47
CA GLN A 38 8.11 -6.01 -3.31
C GLN A 38 8.74 -4.63 -3.13
N ALA A 39 7.95 -3.67 -2.64
CA ALA A 39 8.43 -2.38 -2.18
C ALA A 39 8.39 -2.34 -0.65
N ARG A 40 9.45 -1.80 -0.04
CA ARG A 40 9.57 -1.60 1.42
C ARG A 40 9.75 -0.13 1.73
N LEU A 41 8.85 0.44 2.53
CA LEU A 41 8.81 1.86 2.85
C LEU A 41 8.15 2.10 4.20
N ALA A 42 8.27 3.32 4.74
CA ALA A 42 7.54 3.65 5.96
C ALA A 42 6.05 3.75 5.64
N PRO A 43 5.16 3.31 6.55
CA PRO A 43 3.72 3.44 6.34
C PRO A 43 3.27 4.89 6.09
N ALA A 44 3.93 5.86 6.74
CA ALA A 44 3.65 7.28 6.52
C ALA A 44 3.93 7.72 5.07
N ASP A 45 5.05 7.27 4.48
CA ASP A 45 5.38 7.54 3.08
C ASP A 45 4.36 6.90 2.13
N LEU A 46 3.87 5.71 2.49
CA LEU A 46 2.85 4.99 1.73
C LEU A 46 1.51 5.74 1.73
N VAL A 47 1.07 6.23 2.89
CA VAL A 47 -0.14 7.05 3.04
C VAL A 47 -0.04 8.30 2.18
N LEU A 48 1.10 9.00 2.25
CA LEU A 48 1.34 10.22 1.48
C LEU A 48 1.33 9.95 -0.02
N ALA A 49 2.09 8.95 -0.48
CA ALA A 49 2.23 8.65 -1.89
C ALA A 49 0.91 8.19 -2.55
N LEU A 50 0.06 7.50 -1.79
CA LEU A 50 -1.22 6.98 -2.27
C LEU A 50 -2.41 7.90 -2.01
N HIS A 51 -2.20 9.03 -1.31
CA HIS A 51 -3.29 9.86 -0.78
C HIS A 51 -4.33 9.01 -0.04
N ALA A 52 -3.85 8.03 0.73
CA ALA A 52 -4.70 7.03 1.34
C ALA A 52 -5.40 7.58 2.59
N LYS A 53 -6.61 7.08 2.86
CA LYS A 53 -7.24 7.24 4.17
C LYS A 53 -6.76 6.16 5.12
N VAL A 54 -6.49 6.55 6.36
CA VAL A 54 -6.18 5.62 7.44
C VAL A 54 -7.47 5.34 8.22
N VAL A 55 -7.82 4.08 8.40
CA VAL A 55 -8.96 3.66 9.23
C VAL A 55 -8.67 2.31 9.89
N ALA A 56 -9.29 2.02 11.03
CA ALA A 56 -9.37 0.66 11.57
C ALA A 56 -10.20 -0.22 10.61
N LEU A 57 -9.55 -1.18 9.95
CA LEU A 57 -10.20 -2.09 8.99
C LEU A 57 -10.41 -3.50 9.53
N THR A 58 -9.62 -3.92 10.52
CA THR A 58 -9.62 -5.26 11.12
C THR A 58 -9.75 -5.25 12.63
#